data_AF-A0A7S2Y4M9-F1
#
_entry.id   AF-A0A7S2Y4M9-F1
#
_cell.length_a   1.000
_cell.length_b   1.000
_cell.length_c   1.000
_cell.angle_alpha   90.00
_cell.angle_beta   90.00
_cell.angle_gamma   90.00
#
_symmetry.space_group_name_H-M   'P 1'
#
loop_
_entity.id
_entity.type
_entity.pdbx_description
1 polymer ?
#
loop_
_entity_poly.entity_id
_entity_poly.type
_entity_poly.pdbx_seq_one_letter_code
_entity_poly.pdbx_strand_id
1 'polypeptide(L)'
;EDGKAVISRASTSPFFIQPIFRDSGFFNLVSQYQGPCHFLLAYLEDYKMDPHSASPLMTFSVFDDYADSKDITLIRVDKLNKSIETEEARKVVQSLVDNYRIKEEFSAIKIFNDRPAVFDVDDHISRMNKRWSEYSSSSVVDS
;
A
#
# COMPACT_ATOMS: atom_id res chain seq x y z
N GLU A 1 16.85 7.03 -3.50
CA GLU A 1 16.98 6.21 -2.26
C GLU A 1 15.69 5.52 -1.78
N ASP A 2 14.52 5.93 -2.26
CA ASP A 2 13.24 5.60 -1.62
C ASP A 2 12.79 4.14 -1.71
N GLY A 3 13.05 3.46 -2.84
CA GLY A 3 12.71 2.05 -3.01
C GLY A 3 13.40 1.12 -2.00
N LYS A 4 14.67 1.40 -1.68
CA LYS A 4 15.44 0.64 -0.67
C LYS A 4 14.81 0.75 0.71
N ALA A 5 14.37 1.95 1.09
CA ALA A 5 13.69 2.17 2.37
C ALA A 5 12.37 1.39 2.42
N VAL A 6 11.60 1.38 1.32
CA VAL A 6 10.35 0.61 1.23
C VAL A 6 10.61 -0.88 1.42
N ILE A 7 11.53 -1.47 0.65
CA ILE A 7 11.86 -2.91 0.72
C ILE A 7 12.40 -3.28 2.11
N SER A 8 13.35 -2.50 2.64
CA SER A 8 13.96 -2.77 3.95
C SER A 8 12.96 -2.69 5.11
N ARG A 9 11.95 -1.80 5.02
CA ARG A 9 10.94 -1.66 6.06
C ARG A 9 9.87 -2.74 5.93
N ALA A 10 9.43 -3.03 4.71
CA ALA A 10 8.47 -4.09 4.41
C ALA A 10 8.97 -5.49 4.80
N SER A 11 10.28 -5.76 4.71
CA SER A 11 10.85 -7.03 5.17
C SER A 11 10.74 -7.24 6.68
N THR A 12 10.63 -6.16 7.46
CA THR A 12 10.47 -6.22 8.92
C THR A 12 9.04 -5.99 9.41
N SER A 13 8.19 -5.42 8.55
CA SER A 13 6.80 -5.12 8.85
C SER A 13 5.95 -5.44 7.61
N PRO A 14 5.70 -6.73 7.34
CA PRO A 14 5.23 -7.19 6.03
C PRO A 14 3.73 -6.98 5.79
N PHE A 15 2.94 -6.68 6.82
CA PHE A 15 1.51 -6.52 6.68
C PHE A 15 1.07 -5.07 6.84
N PHE A 16 0.06 -4.64 6.10
CA PHE A 16 -0.64 -3.41 6.39
C PHE A 16 -2.05 -3.39 5.79
N ILE A 17 -2.85 -2.39 6.14
CA ILE A 17 -4.18 -2.20 5.54
C ILE A 17 -4.25 -0.89 4.77
N GLN A 18 -4.95 -0.93 3.64
CA GLN A 18 -5.15 0.23 2.78
C GLN A 18 -6.63 0.37 2.38
N PRO A 19 -7.32 1.44 2.81
CA PRO A 19 -8.70 1.68 2.41
C PRO A 19 -8.79 2.16 0.96
N ILE A 20 -9.85 1.75 0.27
CA ILE A 20 -10.34 2.34 -0.98
C ILE A 20 -11.68 3.00 -0.68
N PHE A 21 -11.78 4.30 -0.96
CA PHE A 21 -12.98 5.10 -0.71
C PHE A 21 -13.78 5.32 -1.99
N ARG A 22 -15.10 5.12 -1.89
CA ARG A 22 -16.11 5.28 -2.94
C ARG A 22 -17.31 6.04 -2.38
N ASP A 23 -18.26 6.40 -3.24
CA ASP A 23 -19.48 7.12 -2.82
C ASP A 23 -20.32 6.32 -1.81
N SER A 24 -20.30 4.99 -1.89
CA SER A 24 -21.06 4.10 -1.00
C SER A 24 -20.35 3.74 0.32
N GLY A 25 -19.15 4.29 0.57
CA GLY A 25 -18.34 3.99 1.75
C GLY A 25 -16.91 3.60 1.38
N PHE A 26 -16.33 2.67 2.13
CA PHE A 26 -14.98 2.19 1.85
C PHE A 26 -14.87 0.70 2.13
N PHE A 27 -13.83 0.10 1.58
CA PHE A 27 -13.40 -1.23 1.95
C PHE A 27 -11.88 -1.26 2.12
N ASN A 28 -11.39 -2.20 2.92
CA ASN A 28 -9.96 -2.34 3.18
C ASN A 28 -9.35 -3.44 2.34
N LEU A 29 -8.20 -3.14 1.77
CA LEU A 29 -7.25 -4.14 1.31
C LEU A 29 -6.30 -4.48 2.45
N VAL A 30 -5.87 -5.74 2.52
CA VAL A 30 -4.66 -6.13 3.25
C VAL A 30 -3.51 -6.23 2.25
N SER A 31 -2.41 -5.56 2.56
CA SER A 31 -1.13 -5.70 1.88
C SER A 31 -0.29 -6.73 2.61
N GLN A 32 0.34 -7.62 1.86
CA GLN A 32 1.40 -8.52 2.34
C GLN A 32 2.64 -8.39 1.46
N TYR A 33 3.77 -8.03 2.07
CA TYR A 33 5.07 -8.08 1.42
C TYR A 33 5.55 -9.53 1.28
N GLN A 34 6.01 -9.85 0.07
CA GLN A 34 6.66 -11.11 -0.28
C GLN A 34 8.01 -10.77 -0.92
N GLY A 35 9.07 -11.10 -0.19
CA GLY A 35 10.44 -10.82 -0.63
C GLY A 35 10.76 -11.46 -2.00
N PRO A 36 11.60 -10.81 -2.82
CA PRO A 36 12.42 -9.66 -2.47
C PRO A 36 11.78 -8.29 -2.75
N CYS A 37 10.70 -8.19 -3.52
CA CYS A 37 10.19 -6.88 -3.96
C CYS A 37 8.68 -6.81 -4.18
N HIS A 38 7.93 -7.88 -3.86
CA HIS A 38 6.53 -7.99 -4.24
C HIS A 38 5.60 -7.66 -3.09
N PHE A 39 4.45 -7.09 -3.42
CA PHE A 39 3.34 -6.87 -2.51
C PHE A 39 2.08 -7.46 -3.12
N LEU A 40 1.39 -8.28 -2.34
CA LEU A 40 0.06 -8.79 -2.66
C LEU A 40 -0.98 -7.95 -1.93
N LEU A 41 -2.07 -7.60 -2.62
CA LEU A 41 -3.20 -6.91 -2.02
C LEU A 41 -4.48 -7.69 -2.25
N ALA A 42 -5.13 -8.08 -1.16
CA ALA A 42 -6.39 -8.84 -1.17
C ALA A 42 -7.45 -8.10 -0.34
N TYR A 43 -8.71 -8.48 -0.49
CA TYR A 43 -9.78 -7.95 0.36
C TYR A 43 -9.54 -8.36 1.83
N LEU A 44 -9.56 -7.40 2.75
CA LEU A 44 -9.24 -7.66 4.16
C LEU A 44 -10.20 -8.66 4.79
N GLU A 45 -11.50 -8.59 4.47
CA GLU A 45 -12.48 -9.51 5.06
C GLU A 45 -12.30 -10.94 4.55
N ASP A 46 -11.96 -11.11 3.27
CA ASP A 46 -11.64 -12.45 2.72
C ASP A 46 -10.41 -13.03 3.41
N TYR A 47 -9.38 -12.20 3.63
CA TYR A 47 -8.18 -12.59 4.35
C TYR A 47 -8.45 -12.96 5.81
N LYS A 48 -9.34 -12.25 6.49
CA LYS A 48 -9.74 -12.58 7.87
C LYS A 48 -10.54 -13.90 7.94
N MET A 49 -11.36 -14.18 6.92
CA MET A 49 -12.14 -15.42 6.85
C MET A 49 -11.24 -16.63 6.60
N ASP A 50 -10.39 -16.57 5.57
CA ASP A 50 -9.41 -17.60 5.24
C ASP A 50 -8.24 -17.01 4.42
N PRO A 51 -7.07 -16.79 5.04
CA PRO A 51 -5.89 -16.28 4.34
C PRO A 51 -5.44 -17.12 3.14
N HIS A 52 -5.74 -18.42 3.11
CA HIS A 52 -5.29 -19.31 2.04
C HIS A 52 -6.16 -19.22 0.78
N SER A 53 -7.43 -18.80 0.91
CA SER A 53 -8.33 -18.62 -0.23
C SER A 53 -8.53 -17.16 -0.64
N ALA A 54 -8.02 -16.21 0.16
CA ALA A 54 -8.03 -14.79 -0.16
C ALA A 54 -7.27 -14.50 -1.47
N SER A 55 -8.02 -14.24 -2.54
CA SER A 55 -7.46 -14.02 -3.86
C SER A 55 -6.94 -12.59 -4.00
N PRO A 56 -5.68 -12.37 -4.45
CA PRO A 56 -5.17 -11.03 -4.68
C PRO A 56 -6.00 -10.28 -5.74
N LEU A 57 -6.38 -9.04 -5.43
CA LEU A 57 -7.07 -8.13 -6.35
C LEU A 57 -6.07 -7.36 -7.22
N MET A 58 -4.91 -7.06 -6.66
CA MET A 58 -3.80 -6.43 -7.35
C MET A 58 -2.48 -6.79 -6.68
N THR A 59 -1.39 -6.60 -7.41
CA THR A 59 -0.03 -6.69 -6.88
C THR A 59 0.76 -5.47 -7.31
N PHE A 60 1.83 -5.17 -6.59
CA PHE A 60 2.86 -4.28 -7.12
C PHE A 60 4.26 -4.78 -6.75
N SER A 61 5.24 -4.35 -7.52
CA SER A 61 6.65 -4.65 -7.31
C SER A 61 7.47 -3.37 -7.28
N VAL A 62 8.44 -3.31 -6.38
CA VAL A 62 9.35 -2.16 -6.23
C VAL A 62 10.74 -2.55 -6.72
N PHE A 63 11.21 -1.94 -7.81
CA PHE A 63 12.53 -2.18 -8.37
C PHE A 63 13.44 -0.98 -8.09
N ASP A 64 14.54 -1.24 -7.39
CA ASP A 64 15.49 -0.23 -6.92
C ASP A 64 16.87 -0.33 -7.61
N ASP A 65 17.00 -1.12 -8.68
CA ASP A 65 18.23 -1.30 -9.48
C ASP A 65 18.85 0.02 -9.95
N TYR A 66 18.00 1.04 -10.18
CA TYR A 66 18.40 2.36 -10.63
C TYR A 66 18.45 3.41 -9.51
N ALA A 67 18.19 3.02 -8.26
CA ALA A 67 18.14 3.95 -7.14
C ALA A 67 19.51 4.59 -6.88
N ASP A 68 20.60 3.85 -7.01
CA ASP A 68 21.96 4.39 -6.77
C ASP A 68 22.53 5.14 -7.98
N SER A 69 22.19 4.69 -9.19
CA SER A 69 22.80 5.19 -10.42
C SER A 69 22.03 6.34 -11.07
N LYS A 70 20.71 6.40 -10.87
CA LYS A 70 19.82 7.37 -11.52
C LYS A 70 18.84 8.05 -10.56
N ASP A 71 18.89 7.71 -9.26
CA ASP A 71 17.91 8.12 -8.26
C ASP A 71 16.45 7.84 -8.67
N ILE A 72 16.24 6.71 -9.36
CA ILE A 72 14.92 6.28 -9.84
C ILE A 72 14.56 4.95 -9.18
N THR A 73 13.35 4.88 -8.63
CA THR A 73 12.70 3.62 -8.24
C THR A 73 11.55 3.36 -9.20
N LEU A 74 11.47 2.15 -9.76
CA LEU A 74 10.38 1.77 -10.65
C LEU A 74 9.35 0.96 -9.87
N ILE A 75 8.08 1.32 -10.04
CA ILE A 75 6.97 0.57 -9.46
C ILE A 75 6.13 0.01 -10.59
N ARG A 76 5.95 -1.31 -10.59
CA ARG A 76 5.05 -2.00 -11.50
C ARG A 76 3.81 -2.41 -10.74
N VAL A 77 2.63 -2.08 -11.28
CA VAL A 77 1.33 -2.45 -10.71
C VAL A 77 0.62 -3.39 -11.67
N ASP A 78 0.21 -4.55 -11.19
CA ASP A 78 -0.57 -5.52 -11.96
C ASP A 78 -1.97 -5.65 -11.31
N LYS A 79 -3.02 -5.25 -12.05
CA LYS A 79 -4.41 -5.46 -11.61
C LYS A 79 -4.86 -6.85 -12.03
N LEU A 80 -5.20 -7.68 -11.04
CA LEU A 80 -5.62 -9.07 -11.26
C LEU A 80 -7.13 -9.19 -11.36
N ASN A 81 -7.86 -8.19 -10.84
CA ASN A 81 -9.31 -8.12 -10.86
C ASN A 81 -9.80 -6.78 -11.46
N LYS A 82 -10.94 -6.80 -12.17
CA LYS A 82 -11.57 -5.62 -12.78
C LYS A 82 -12.34 -4.73 -11.80
N SER A 83 -12.56 -5.20 -10.57
CA SER A 83 -13.25 -4.46 -9.51
C SER A 83 -12.45 -3.28 -8.96
N ILE A 84 -11.15 -3.21 -9.24
CA ILE A 84 -10.28 -2.09 -8.87
C ILE A 84 -10.04 -1.19 -10.09
N GLU A 85 -10.47 0.06 -10.00
CA GLU A 85 -10.25 1.05 -11.03
C GLU A 85 -8.75 1.42 -11.12
N THR A 86 -8.33 1.92 -12.28
CA THR A 86 -6.90 2.25 -12.48
C THR A 86 -6.43 3.36 -11.54
N GLU A 87 -7.27 4.39 -11.33
CA GLU A 87 -6.95 5.45 -10.38
C GLU A 87 -6.95 4.96 -8.93
N GLU A 88 -7.86 4.07 -8.55
CA GLU A 88 -7.85 3.45 -7.22
C GLU A 88 -6.55 2.68 -6.98
N ALA A 89 -6.14 1.85 -7.94
CA ALA A 89 -4.88 1.11 -7.87
C ALA A 89 -3.68 2.04 -7.72
N ARG A 90 -3.63 3.13 -8.50
CA ARG A 90 -2.56 4.14 -8.42
C ARG A 90 -2.51 4.78 -7.03
N LYS A 91 -3.65 5.21 -6.49
CA LYS A 91 -3.74 5.84 -5.16
C LYS A 91 -3.34 4.90 -4.04
N VAL A 92 -3.80 3.66 -4.09
CA VAL A 92 -3.45 2.61 -3.12
C VAL A 92 -1.94 2.40 -3.10
N VAL A 93 -1.32 2.23 -4.27
CA VAL A 93 0.12 1.99 -4.39
C VAL A 93 0.91 3.20 -3.93
N GLN A 94 0.54 4.42 -4.36
CA GLN A 94 1.20 5.64 -3.93
C GLN A 94 1.13 5.80 -2.40
N SER A 95 -0.07 5.64 -1.83
CA SER A 95 -0.26 5.78 -0.39
C SER A 95 0.52 4.73 0.41
N LEU A 96 0.53 3.48 -0.05
CA LEU A 96 1.27 2.41 0.62
C LEU A 96 2.78 2.62 0.53
N VAL A 97 3.29 3.05 -0.63
CA VAL A 97 4.70 3.43 -0.81
C VAL A 97 5.07 4.58 0.10
N ASP A 98 4.25 5.63 0.17
CA ASP A 98 4.46 6.76 1.08
C ASP A 98 4.48 6.30 2.54
N ASN A 99 3.57 5.39 2.92
CA ASN A 99 3.50 4.85 4.27
C ASN A 99 4.78 4.07 4.64
N TYR A 100 5.40 3.36 3.70
CA TYR A 100 6.67 2.68 3.95
C TYR A 100 7.88 3.62 3.85
N ARG A 101 7.88 4.58 2.92
CA ARG A 101 9.02 5.47 2.64
C ARG A 101 9.17 6.59 3.67
N ILE A 102 8.07 7.25 4.03
CA ILE A 102 8.07 8.40 4.95
C ILE A 102 8.16 7.87 6.38
N LYS A 103 9.15 8.35 7.14
CA LYS A 103 9.48 7.81 8.47
C LYS A 103 8.31 7.96 9.45
N GLU A 104 7.64 9.10 9.39
CA GLU A 104 6.52 9.45 10.26
C GLU A 104 5.32 8.55 9.99
N GLU A 105 5.00 8.29 8.71
CA GLU A 105 3.91 7.40 8.31
C GLU A 105 4.22 5.92 8.61
N PHE A 106 5.49 5.51 8.49
CA PHE A 106 5.91 4.14 8.78
C PHE A 106 5.67 3.75 10.24
N SER A 107 5.54 4.71 11.16
CA SER A 107 5.21 4.42 12.55
C SER A 107 3.89 3.64 12.70
N ALA A 108 2.89 3.95 11.86
CA ALA A 108 1.60 3.26 11.85
C ALA A 108 1.75 1.80 11.40
N ILE A 109 2.55 1.56 10.35
CA ILE A 109 2.87 0.21 9.86
C ILE A 109 3.59 -0.60 10.94
N LYS A 110 4.57 0.01 11.60
CA LYS A 110 5.32 -0.65 12.67
C LYS A 110 4.41 -1.02 13.85
N ILE A 111 3.50 -0.14 14.25
CA ILE A 111 2.51 -0.44 15.29
C ILE A 111 1.60 -1.59 14.84
N PHE A 112 1.11 -1.56 13.61
CA PHE A 112 0.24 -2.61 13.06
C PHE A 112 0.89 -4.01 13.13
N ASN A 113 2.18 -4.12 12.79
CA ASN A 113 2.89 -5.40 12.79
C ASN A 113 3.39 -5.82 14.18
N ASP A 114 3.96 -4.90 14.96
CA ASP A 114 4.62 -5.25 16.23
C ASP A 114 3.65 -5.25 17.42
N ARG A 115 2.62 -4.40 17.38
CA ARG A 115 1.70 -4.12 18.49
C ARG A 115 0.26 -3.90 17.99
N PRO A 116 -0.35 -4.88 17.29
CA PRO A 116 -1.66 -4.71 16.66
C PRO A 116 -2.77 -4.31 17.64
N ALA A 117 -2.68 -4.71 18.91
CA ALA A 117 -3.68 -4.39 19.94
C ALA A 117 -3.81 -2.89 20.26
N VAL A 118 -2.81 -2.07 19.92
CA VAL A 118 -2.84 -0.61 20.13
C VAL A 118 -2.90 0.17 18.82
N PHE A 119 -3.09 -0.53 17.70
CA PHE A 119 -3.28 0.13 16.41
C PHE A 119 -4.71 0.68 16.31
N ASP A 120 -4.83 1.98 16.13
CA ASP A 120 -6.11 2.66 15.93
C ASP A 120 -6.50 2.61 14.44
N VAL A 121 -7.36 1.65 14.10
CA VAL A 121 -7.85 1.45 12.73
C VAL A 121 -8.70 2.63 12.27
N ASP A 122 -9.50 3.21 13.16
CA ASP A 122 -10.43 4.29 12.82
C ASP A 122 -9.67 5.61 12.56
N ASP A 123 -8.65 5.92 13.37
CA ASP A 123 -7.74 7.03 13.10
C ASP A 123 -7.03 6.85 11.75
N HIS A 124 -6.48 5.66 11.49
CA HIS A 124 -5.81 5.37 10.22
C HIS A 124 -6.74 5.60 9.02
N ILE A 125 -7.95 5.06 9.05
CA ILE A 125 -8.94 5.24 7.99
C ILE A 125 -9.30 6.73 7.83
N SER A 126 -9.51 7.46 8.92
CA SER A 126 -9.79 8.90 8.90
C SER A 126 -8.68 9.71 8.24
N ARG A 127 -7.40 9.41 8.57
CA ARG A 127 -6.24 10.04 7.93
C ARG A 127 -6.13 9.69 6.44
N MET A 128 -6.36 8.42 6.09
CA MET A 128 -6.32 7.99 4.68
C MET A 128 -7.44 8.63 3.85
N ASN A 129 -8.63 8.84 4.42
CA ASN A 129 -9.74 9.48 3.71
C ASN A 129 -9.39 10.91 3.28
N LYS A 130 -8.70 11.67 4.16
CA LYS A 130 -8.23 13.03 3.84
C LYS A 130 -7.22 13.00 2.68
N ARG A 131 -6.23 12.10 2.74
CA ARG A 131 -5.22 11.91 1.67
C ARG A 131 -5.82 11.41 0.35
N TRP A 132 -6.89 10.63 0.41
CA TRP A 132 -7.53 10.04 -0.78
C TRP A 132 -8.00 11.10 -1.78
N SER A 133 -8.52 12.23 -1.28
CA SER A 133 -8.91 13.37 -2.10
C SER A 133 -7.73 14.12 -2.70
N GLU A 134 -6.62 14.23 -1.96
CA GLU A 134 -5.40 14.93 -2.41
C GLU A 134 -4.74 14.21 -3.59
N TYR A 135 -4.75 12.87 -3.60
CA TYR A 135 -4.22 12.10 -4.72
C TYR A 135 -5.03 12.24 -6.02
N SER A 136 -6.29 12.69 -5.96
CA SER A 136 -7.08 13.04 -7.16
C SER A 136 -6.58 14.33 -7.82
N SER A 137 -5.97 15.24 -7.06
CA SER A 137 -5.57 16.57 -7.53
C SER A 137 -4.14 16.62 -8.06
N SER A 138 -3.33 15.59 -7.81
CA SER A 138 -1.90 15.55 -8.17
C SER A 138 -1.63 15.07 -9.60
N SER A 139 -2.62 14.99 -10.48
CA SER A 139 -2.42 14.51 -11.86
C SER A 139 -2.07 15.64 -12.84
N VAL A 140 -0.97 16.35 -12.64
CA VAL A 140 -0.17 16.99 -13.70
C VAL A 140 1.25 17.19 -13.16
N VAL A 141 2.20 16.36 -13.58
CA VAL A 141 3.53 16.68 -14.17
C VAL A 141 4.25 15.32 -14.23
N ASP A 142 4.32 14.72 -15.41
CA ASP A 142 5.47 13.93 -15.90
C ASP A 142 5.12 13.35 -17.27
N SER A 143 5.38 14.16 -18.30
CA SER A 143 5.67 13.79 -19.70
C SER A 143 6.37 14.97 -20.35
#